data_AF-A0A533HX36-F1
#
_entry.id   AF-A0A533HX36-F1
#
_cell.length_a   1.000
_cell.length_b   1.000
_cell.length_c   1.000
_cell.angle_alpha   90.00
_cell.angle_beta   90.00
_cell.angle_gamma   90.00
#
_symmetry.space_group_name_H-M   'P 1'
#
loop_
_entity.id
_entity.type
_entity.pdbx_description
1 polymer ?
#
loop_
_entity_poly.entity_id
_entity_poly.type
_entity_poly.pdbx_seq_one_letter_code
_entity_poly.pdbx_strand_id
1 'polypeptide(L)'
;MNKQQKIRREMAQMKMQSYIIKERQTVFIESILILMYCLRNDYNFGQKRVMEFVSKFLENMTDFKLGKYYNKKMLIETLEKELKLNIDEFIKNEVAKTYDRFEKGI
;
A
#
# COMPACT_ATOMS: atom_id res chain seq x y z
N MET A 1 -1.99 -37.07 15.03
CA MET A 1 -3.01 -35.99 15.00
C MET A 1 -4.26 -36.53 14.31
N ASN A 2 -5.41 -36.54 14.98
CA ASN A 2 -6.66 -37.09 14.42
C ASN A 2 -7.18 -36.19 13.29
N LYS A 3 -7.82 -36.77 12.26
CA LYS A 3 -8.53 -36.09 11.16
C LYS A 3 -9.37 -34.90 11.61
N GLN A 4 -10.08 -35.00 12.74
CA GLN A 4 -10.85 -33.88 13.30
C GLN A 4 -9.98 -32.71 13.79
N GLN A 5 -8.82 -32.99 14.39
CA GLN A 5 -7.87 -31.96 14.83
C GLN A 5 -7.21 -31.27 13.64
N LYS A 6 -6.94 -32.03 12.55
CA LYS A 6 -6.42 -31.49 11.29
C LYS A 6 -7.41 -30.51 10.64
N ILE A 7 -8.68 -30.91 10.52
CA ILE A 7 -9.74 -30.05 9.97
C ILE A 7 -9.93 -28.77 10.80
N ARG A 8 -9.90 -28.86 12.14
CA ARG A 8 -9.99 -27.68 13.02
C ARG A 8 -8.81 -26.71 12.83
N ARG A 9 -7.59 -27.22 12.65
CA ARG A 9 -6.40 -26.38 12.37
C ARG A 9 -6.50 -25.70 11.00
N GLU A 10 -6.91 -26.43 9.97
CA GLU A 10 -7.11 -25.87 8.62
C GLU A 10 -8.18 -24.77 8.62
N MET A 11 -9.32 -24.98 9.30
CA MET A 11 -10.35 -23.94 9.45
C MET A 11 -9.85 -22.71 10.22
N ALA A 12 -9.06 -22.90 11.27
CA ALA A 12 -8.47 -21.79 12.02
C ALA A 12 -7.48 -20.98 11.16
N GLN A 13 -6.67 -21.67 10.34
CA GLN A 13 -5.77 -21.02 9.37
C GLN A 13 -6.55 -20.24 8.31
N MET A 14 -7.62 -20.81 7.75
CA MET A 14 -8.47 -20.09 6.79
C MET A 14 -9.13 -18.86 7.40
N LYS A 15 -9.65 -18.96 8.63
CA LYS A 15 -10.21 -17.81 9.37
C LYS A 15 -9.16 -16.73 9.57
N MET A 16 -7.95 -17.10 10.03
CA MET A 16 -6.84 -16.17 10.20
C MET A 16 -6.43 -15.50 8.88
N GLN A 17 -6.33 -16.27 7.79
CA GLN A 17 -6.05 -15.72 6.46
C GLN A 17 -7.14 -14.74 6.01
N SER A 18 -8.41 -15.07 6.21
CA SER A 18 -9.53 -14.19 5.87
C SER A 18 -9.51 -12.88 6.66
N TYR A 19 -9.13 -12.94 7.94
CA TYR A 19 -8.94 -11.77 8.79
C TYR A 19 -7.80 -10.90 8.27
N ILE A 20 -6.63 -11.49 8.01
CA ILE A 20 -5.47 -10.78 7.45
C ILE A 20 -5.81 -10.11 6.10
N ILE A 21 -6.58 -10.77 5.25
CA ILE A 21 -7.03 -10.19 3.96
C ILE A 21 -7.91 -8.96 4.21
N LYS A 22 -8.88 -9.05 5.13
CA LYS A 22 -9.74 -7.93 5.49
C LYS A 22 -8.96 -6.75 6.05
N GLU A 23 -8.04 -7.00 7.00
CA GLU A 23 -7.20 -5.94 7.56
C GLU A 23 -6.35 -5.26 6.50
N ARG A 24 -5.75 -6.04 5.58
CA ARG A 24 -5.01 -5.48 4.44
C ARG A 24 -5.89 -4.65 3.51
N GLN A 25 -7.12 -5.08 3.29
CA GLN A 25 -8.09 -4.33 2.48
C GLN A 25 -8.49 -3.02 3.16
N THR A 26 -8.72 -3.03 4.47
CA THR A 26 -9.00 -1.84 5.27
C THR A 26 -7.85 -0.83 5.14
N VAL A 27 -6.61 -1.25 5.45
CA VAL A 27 -5.42 -0.39 5.34
C VAL A 27 -5.24 0.17 3.92
N PHE A 28 -5.54 -0.64 2.90
CA PHE A 28 -5.46 -0.18 1.51
C PHE A 28 -6.49 0.90 1.18
N ILE A 29 -7.74 0.73 1.63
CA ILE A 29 -8.80 1.73 1.45
C ILE A 29 -8.44 3.02 2.20
N GLU A 30 -8.01 2.92 3.46
CA GLU A 30 -7.60 4.06 4.28
C GLU A 30 -6.45 4.83 3.62
N SER A 31 -5.47 4.14 3.06
CA SER A 31 -4.35 4.75 2.34
C SER A 31 -4.83 5.57 1.13
N ILE A 32 -5.81 5.07 0.37
CA ILE A 32 -6.39 5.79 -0.77
C ILE A 32 -7.16 7.02 -0.30
N LEU A 33 -7.94 6.90 0.78
CA LEU A 33 -8.69 8.03 1.33
C LEU A 33 -7.77 9.16 1.80
N ILE A 34 -6.70 8.82 2.51
CA ILE A 34 -5.68 9.78 2.97
C ILE A 34 -4.98 10.42 1.76
N LEU A 35 -4.62 9.63 0.74
CA LEU A 35 -3.99 10.15 -0.47
C LEU A 35 -4.92 11.13 -1.21
N MET A 36 -6.20 10.81 -1.36
CA MET A 36 -7.20 11.71 -1.94
C MET A 36 -7.32 13.01 -1.15
N TYR A 37 -7.32 12.92 0.19
CA TYR A 37 -7.36 14.08 1.06
C TYR A 37 -6.14 14.98 0.85
N CYS A 38 -4.92 14.41 0.83
CA CYS A 38 -3.70 15.17 0.59
C CYS A 38 -3.69 15.83 -0.78
N LEU A 39 -4.05 15.09 -1.85
CA LEU A 39 -4.12 15.64 -3.20
C LEU A 39 -5.07 16.85 -3.27
N ARG A 40 -6.20 16.78 -2.58
CA ARG A 40 -7.18 17.87 -2.55
C ARG A 40 -6.70 19.05 -1.72
N ASN A 41 -6.25 18.81 -0.48
CA ASN A 41 -6.04 19.87 0.51
C ASN A 41 -4.60 20.40 0.51
N ASP A 42 -3.61 19.55 0.28
CA ASP A 42 -2.19 19.94 0.32
C ASP A 42 -1.68 20.32 -1.07
N TYR A 43 -2.21 19.68 -2.12
CA TYR A 43 -1.80 19.91 -3.52
C TYR A 43 -2.84 20.65 -4.37
N ASN A 44 -3.99 21.05 -3.79
CA ASN A 44 -5.04 21.84 -4.45
C ASN A 44 -5.61 21.21 -5.74
N PHE A 45 -5.59 19.88 -5.87
CA PHE A 45 -6.18 19.23 -7.04
C PHE A 45 -7.71 19.41 -7.04
N GLY A 46 -8.26 19.75 -8.21
CA GLY A 46 -9.71 19.74 -8.43
C GLY A 46 -10.27 18.30 -8.42
N GLN A 47 -11.58 18.16 -8.20
CA GLN A 47 -12.26 16.85 -8.13
C GLN A 47 -11.87 15.92 -9.28
N LYS A 48 -11.96 16.42 -10.52
CA LYS A 48 -11.62 15.65 -11.74
C LYS A 48 -10.19 15.08 -11.67
N ARG A 49 -9.22 15.91 -11.28
CA ARG A 49 -7.81 15.52 -11.23
C ARG A 49 -7.52 14.53 -10.11
N VAL A 50 -8.19 14.64 -8.97
CA VAL A 50 -8.11 13.64 -7.87
C VAL A 50 -8.63 12.29 -8.36
N MET A 51 -9.82 12.28 -8.98
CA MET A 51 -10.40 11.04 -9.51
C MET A 51 -9.53 10.38 -10.58
N GLU A 52 -9.05 11.17 -11.55
CA GLU A 52 -8.15 10.68 -12.60
C GLU A 52 -6.86 10.09 -12.02
N PHE A 53 -6.29 10.74 -11.01
CA PHE A 53 -5.10 10.24 -10.34
C PHE A 53 -5.37 8.88 -9.65
N VAL A 54 -6.45 8.77 -8.88
CA VAL A 54 -6.78 7.52 -8.15
C VAL A 54 -7.06 6.38 -9.13
N SER A 55 -7.84 6.61 -10.19
CA SER A 55 -8.11 5.60 -11.20
C SER A 55 -6.82 5.10 -11.84
N LYS A 56 -5.93 6.02 -12.26
CA LYS A 56 -4.65 5.67 -12.87
C LYS A 56 -3.71 4.97 -11.89
N PHE A 57 -3.73 5.33 -10.61
CA PHE A 57 -2.98 4.64 -9.58
C PHE A 57 -3.43 3.18 -9.41
N LEU A 58 -4.75 2.93 -9.39
CA LEU A 58 -5.32 1.57 -9.26
C LEU A 58 -5.04 0.70 -10.50
N GLU A 59 -5.12 1.27 -11.70
CA GLU A 59 -4.71 0.59 -12.94
C GLU A 59 -3.24 0.17 -12.89
N ASN A 60 -2.35 1.11 -12.55
CA ASN A 60 -0.92 0.83 -12.43
C ASN A 60 -0.59 -0.22 -11.35
N MET A 61 -1.27 -0.16 -10.20
CA MET A 61 -1.13 -1.18 -9.15
C MET A 61 -1.54 -2.57 -9.65
N THR A 62 -2.62 -2.65 -10.44
CA THR A 62 -3.08 -3.90 -11.03
C THR A 62 -2.05 -4.43 -12.03
N ASP A 63 -1.56 -3.58 -12.93
CA ASP A 63 -0.55 -3.95 -13.93
C ASP A 63 0.77 -4.40 -13.29
N PHE A 64 1.18 -3.73 -12.21
CA PHE A 64 2.34 -4.11 -11.40
C PHE A 64 2.16 -5.50 -10.79
N LYS A 65 0.99 -5.79 -10.21
CA LYS A 65 0.70 -7.10 -9.59
C LYS A 65 0.60 -8.23 -10.61
N LEU A 66 0.10 -7.93 -11.80
CA LEU A 66 0.08 -8.87 -12.92
C LEU A 66 1.45 -9.03 -13.59
N GLY A 67 2.43 -8.19 -13.24
CA GLY A 67 3.78 -8.21 -13.81
C GLY A 67 3.84 -7.86 -15.30
N LYS A 68 2.84 -7.12 -15.80
CA LYS A 68 2.66 -6.89 -17.25
C LYS A 68 3.68 -5.95 -17.86
N TYR A 69 3.94 -4.81 -17.21
CA TYR A 69 4.70 -3.72 -17.82
C TYR A 69 5.97 -3.34 -17.06
N TYR A 70 5.98 -3.53 -15.74
CA TYR A 70 7.12 -3.17 -14.90
C TYR A 70 7.09 -3.97 -13.59
N ASN A 71 8.26 -4.13 -12.99
CA ASN A 71 8.43 -4.79 -11.70
C ASN A 71 9.07 -3.82 -10.68
N LYS A 72 9.21 -4.26 -9.42
CA LYS A 72 9.68 -3.40 -8.32
C LYS A 72 11.03 -2.77 -8.63
N LYS A 73 11.97 -3.57 -9.15
CA LYS A 73 13.34 -3.14 -9.46
C LYS A 73 13.32 -2.04 -10.53
N MET A 74 12.60 -2.25 -11.63
CA MET A 74 12.48 -1.26 -12.70
C MET A 74 11.87 0.06 -12.21
N LEU A 75 10.82 0.00 -11.37
CA LEU A 75 10.23 1.20 -10.79
C LEU A 75 11.21 1.96 -9.90
N ILE A 76 11.95 1.25 -9.04
CA ILE A 76 12.97 1.87 -8.17
C ILE A 76 14.03 2.54 -9.04
N GLU A 77 14.66 1.81 -9.97
CA GLU A 77 15.72 2.36 -10.82
C GLU A 77 15.25 3.60 -11.61
N THR A 78 14.02 3.56 -12.12
CA THR A 78 13.42 4.71 -12.83
C THR A 78 13.23 5.90 -11.90
N LEU A 79 12.65 5.69 -10.72
CA LEU A 79 12.37 6.78 -9.77
C LEU A 79 13.66 7.36 -9.19
N GLU A 80 14.66 6.54 -8.88
CA GLU A 80 15.97 7.00 -8.39
C GLU A 80 16.67 7.89 -9.42
N LYS A 81 16.60 7.52 -10.70
CA LYS A 81 17.17 8.30 -11.80
C LYS A 81 16.44 9.63 -12.00
N GLU A 82 15.10 9.60 -12.07
CA GLU A 82 14.30 10.79 -12.39
C GLU A 82 14.23 11.77 -11.22
N LEU A 83 14.12 11.26 -9.98
CA LEU A 83 14.02 12.09 -8.78
C LEU A 83 15.37 12.37 -8.12
N LYS A 84 16.45 11.76 -8.62
CA LYS A 84 17.83 11.92 -8.11
C LYS A 84 17.93 11.67 -6.61
N LEU A 85 17.30 10.59 -6.12
CA LEU A 85 17.27 10.22 -4.71
C LEU A 85 17.39 8.71 -4.53
N ASN A 86 17.88 8.25 -3.38
CA ASN A 86 17.85 6.84 -3.01
C ASN A 86 16.47 6.50 -2.45
N ILE A 87 15.70 5.68 -3.17
CA ILE A 87 14.28 5.43 -2.86
C ILE A 87 14.14 4.62 -1.58
N ASP A 88 14.98 3.59 -1.40
CA ASP A 88 14.91 2.72 -0.23
C ASP A 88 15.28 3.48 1.06
N GLU A 89 16.30 4.33 1.00
CA GLU A 89 16.69 5.19 2.12
C GLU A 89 15.61 6.22 2.44
N PHE A 90 15.06 6.89 1.42
CA PHE A 90 13.97 7.85 1.59
C PHE A 90 12.76 7.20 2.28
N ILE A 91 12.28 6.07 1.77
CA ILE A 91 11.13 5.36 2.34
C ILE A 91 11.42 4.95 3.79
N LYS A 92 12.60 4.40 4.07
CA LYS A 92 12.98 3.99 5.43
C LYS A 92 12.95 5.16 6.41
N ASN A 93 13.44 6.33 6.00
CA ASN A 93 13.47 7.53 6.83
C ASN A 93 12.06 8.08 7.10
N GLU A 94 11.17 8.14 6.10
CA GLU A 94 9.80 8.60 6.29
C GLU A 94 8.96 7.64 7.15
N VAL A 95 9.20 6.33 7.00
CA VAL A 95 8.59 5.31 7.85
C VAL A 95 9.06 5.47 9.31
N ALA A 96 10.35 5.69 9.55
CA ALA A 96 10.87 5.94 10.90
C ALA A 96 10.22 7.18 11.55
N LYS A 97 10.09 8.29 10.81
CA LYS A 97 9.38 9.48 11.30
C LYS A 97 7.92 9.20 11.65
N THR A 98 7.26 8.36 10.86
CA THR A 98 5.86 7.97 11.11
C THR A 98 5.75 7.12 12.38
N TYR A 99 6.66 6.16 12.59
CA TYR A 99 6.72 5.39 13.83
C TYR A 99 6.97 6.28 15.04
N ASP A 100 7.95 7.19 14.97
CA ASP A 100 8.25 8.14 16.04
C ASP A 100 7.02 8.99 16.41
N ARG A 101 6.25 9.45 15.42
CA ARG A 101 5.00 10.19 15.66
C ARG A 101 3.94 9.34 16.33
N PHE A 102 3.79 8.09 15.88
CA PHE A 102 2.84 7.15 16.46
C PHE A 102 3.18 6.84 17.92
N GLU A 103 4.45 6.57 18.25
CA GLU A 103 4.90 6.31 19.63
C GLU A 103 4.71 7.52 20.54
N LYS A 104 4.93 8.74 20.02
CA LYS A 104 4.77 9.99 20.78
C LYS A 104 3.30 10.44 20.90
N GLY A 105 2.40 9.88 20.10
CA GLY A 105 0.98 10.27 20.06
C GLY A 105 0.72 11.69 19.51
N ILE A 106 1.56 12.16 18.56
CA ILE A 106 1.52 13.52 17.97
C ILE A 106 1.22 13.48 16.46
#